data_AF-A0A482T9W9-F1
#
_entry.id   AF-A0A482T9W9-F1
#
_cell.length_a   1.000
_cell.length_b   1.000
_cell.length_c   1.000
_cell.angle_alpha   90.00
_cell.angle_beta   90.00
_cell.angle_gamma   90.00
#
_symmetry.space_group_name_H-M   'P 1'
#
loop_
_entity.id
_entity.type
_entity.pdbx_description
1 polymer ?
#
loop_
_entity_poly.entity_id
_entity_poly.type
_entity_poly.pdbx_seq_one_letter_code
_entity_poly.pdbx_strand_id
1 'polypeptide(L)' 'MVETVLLESEQGLDHSAVAAYLRTVVDSPGDRSEITLSAGRGRGHVAPPSQAEFEVNAERASPEGRR' A
#
# COMPACT_ATOMS: atom_id res chain seq x y z
N MET A 1 0.75 17.26 -10.85
CA MET A 1 1.52 16.01 -10.75
C MET A 1 0.70 14.93 -11.44
N VAL A 2 1.32 13.98 -12.15
CA VAL A 2 0.62 12.82 -12.74
C VAL A 2 1.04 11.60 -11.95
N GLU A 3 0.11 10.97 -11.27
CA GLU A 3 0.37 9.78 -10.45
C GLU A 3 0.35 8.53 -11.33
N THR A 4 1.23 7.57 -11.04
CA THR A 4 1.24 6.25 -11.67
C THR A 4 1.01 5.21 -10.60
N VAL A 5 -0.09 4.47 -10.70
CA VAL A 5 -0.43 3.40 -9.76
C VAL A 5 0.41 2.16 -10.09
N LEU A 6 1.31 1.78 -9.18
CA LEU A 6 2.17 0.59 -9.33
C LEU A 6 1.51 -0.69 -8.81
N LEU A 7 0.59 -0.55 -7.85
CA LEU A 7 -0.17 -1.64 -7.26
C LEU A 7 -1.46 -1.05 -6.67
N GLU A 8 -2.60 -1.62 -7.04
CA GLU A 8 -3.91 -1.30 -6.46
C GLU A 8 -4.50 -2.58 -5.87
N SER A 9 -5.08 -2.47 -4.67
CA SER A 9 -5.78 -3.58 -4.05
C SER A 9 -6.79 -3.11 -3.03
N GLU A 10 -8.05 -3.39 -3.34
CA GLU A 10 -9.18 -3.17 -2.44
C GLU A 10 -9.68 -4.52 -1.90
N GLN A 11 -9.58 -4.71 -0.59
CA GLN A 11 -9.98 -5.96 0.08
C GLN A 11 -10.54 -5.62 1.47
N GLY A 12 -11.48 -6.42 1.95
CA GLY A 12 -11.86 -6.39 3.37
C GLY A 12 -10.80 -7.12 4.19
N LEU A 13 -10.01 -6.39 4.96
CA LEU A 13 -9.01 -6.94 5.89
C LEU A 13 -9.42 -6.66 7.33
N ASP A 14 -9.15 -7.62 8.22
CA ASP A 14 -9.23 -7.35 9.65
C ASP A 14 -8.02 -6.53 10.15
N HIS A 15 -8.10 -6.03 11.38
CA HIS A 15 -7.05 -5.18 11.95
C HIS A 15 -5.69 -5.89 12.05
N SER A 16 -5.67 -7.21 12.28
CA SER A 16 -4.43 -7.99 12.37
C SER A 16 -3.75 -8.09 11.02
N ALA A 17 -4.51 -8.37 9.96
CA ALA A 17 -4.03 -8.45 8.60
C ALA A 17 -3.49 -7.09 8.10
N VAL A 18 -4.15 -5.98 8.43
CA VAL A 18 -3.65 -4.63 8.12
C VAL A 18 -2.31 -4.37 8.82
N ALA A 19 -2.21 -4.66 10.11
CA ALA A 19 -0.98 -4.46 10.87
C ALA A 19 0.19 -5.30 10.33
N ALA A 20 -0.07 -6.56 9.98
CA ALA A 20 0.91 -7.44 9.36
C ALA A 20 1.39 -6.88 8.02
N TYR A 21 0.49 -6.36 7.19
CA TYR A 21 0.83 -5.75 5.90
C TYR A 21 1.74 -4.51 6.08
N LEU A 22 1.36 -3.58 6.94
CA LEU A 22 2.17 -2.38 7.22
C LEU A 22 3.57 -2.73 7.74
N ARG A 23 3.69 -3.82 8.52
CA ARG A 23 4.98 -4.27 9.04
C ARG A 23 5.93 -4.75 7.95
N THR A 24 5.41 -5.32 6.86
CA THR A 24 6.27 -5.70 5.71
C THR A 24 6.96 -4.49 5.07
N VAL A 25 6.29 -3.33 5.08
CA VAL A 25 6.86 -2.06 4.60
C VAL A 25 7.89 -1.54 5.61
N VAL A 26 7.58 -1.58 6.91
CA VAL A 26 8.46 -1.09 7.98
C VAL A 26 9.75 -1.92 8.11
N ASP A 27 9.65 -3.24 7.98
CA ASP A 27 10.80 -4.15 8.07
C ASP A 27 11.63 -4.16 6.78
N SER A 28 11.20 -3.44 5.73
CA SER A 28 11.96 -3.36 4.49
C SER A 28 13.25 -2.55 4.69
N PRO A 29 14.40 -3.04 4.19
CA PRO A 29 15.67 -2.35 4.36
C PRO A 29 15.59 -0.97 3.70
N GLY A 30 15.78 0.09 4.50
CA GLY A 30 15.67 1.49 4.10
C GLY A 30 16.72 1.98 3.09
N ASP A 31 17.37 1.08 2.37
CA ASP A 31 18.56 1.34 1.56
C ASP A 31 18.29 1.28 0.05
N ARG A 32 17.13 1.79 -0.37
CA ARG A 32 16.71 1.93 -1.80
C ARG A 32 16.61 0.62 -2.59
N SER A 33 16.74 -0.52 -1.93
CA SER A 33 16.50 -1.82 -2.54
C SER A 33 15.02 -1.97 -2.86
N GLU A 34 14.74 -2.52 -4.05
CA GLU A 34 13.39 -2.76 -4.51
C GLU A 34 12.65 -3.67 -3.52
N ILE A 35 11.52 -3.19 -3.01
CA ILE A 35 10.61 -3.96 -2.17
C ILE A 35 9.51 -4.55 -3.04
N THR A 36 9.09 -5.75 -2.68
CA THR A 36 7.90 -6.35 -3.26
C THR A 36 6.71 -6.05 -2.37
N LEU A 37 5.70 -5.39 -2.91
CA LEU A 37 4.38 -5.30 -2.30
C LEU A 37 3.47 -6.35 -2.94
N SER A 38 2.74 -7.09 -2.11
CA SER A 38 1.83 -8.13 -2.55
C SER A 38 0.43 -7.83 -2.05
N ALA A 39 -0.55 -7.87 -2.93
CA ALA A 39 -1.92 -7.57 -2.56
C ALA A 39 -2.88 -8.49 -3.34
N GLY A 40 -3.47 -9.45 -2.62
CA GLY A 40 -4.22 -10.56 -3.24
C GLY A 40 -3.36 -11.36 -4.22
N ARG A 41 -3.74 -11.34 -5.50
CA ARG A 41 -2.96 -11.96 -6.60
C ARG A 41 -1.97 -10.99 -7.28
N GLY A 42 -2.06 -9.69 -6.96
CA GLY A 42 -1.21 -8.65 -7.52
C GLY A 42 0.15 -8.60 -6.82
N ARG A 43 1.18 -8.28 -7.59
CA ARG A 43 2.54 -8.06 -7.10
C ARG A 43 3.09 -6.80 -7.74
N GLY A 44 3.54 -5.85 -6.94
CA GLY A 44 4.16 -4.61 -7.36
C GLY A 44 5.61 -4.54 -6.87
N HIS A 45 6.48 -4.02 -7.73
CA HIS A 45 7.88 -3.76 -7.42
C HIS A 45 8.05 -2.27 -7.21
N VAL A 46 8.54 -1.87 -6.04
CA VAL A 46 8.67 -0.46 -5.66
C VAL A 46 10.08 -0.21 -5.15
N ALA A 47 10.75 0.80 -5.67
CA ALA A 47 11.97 1.33 -5.08
C ALA A 47 11.59 2.57 -4.26
N PRO A 48 11.53 2.49 -2.91
CA PRO A 48 11.08 3.61 -2.10
C PRO A 48 12.07 4.77 -2.22
N PRO A 49 11.62 6.03 -2.44
CA PRO A 49 12.52 7.16 -2.39
C PRO A 49 13.03 7.36 -0.95
N SER A 50 14.23 7.92 -0.81
CA SER A 50 14.78 8.23 0.53
C SER A 50 14.00 9.31 1.28
N GLN A 51 13.15 10.06 0.59
CA GLN A 51 12.16 10.97 1.14
C GLN A 51 10.89 10.84 0.32
N ALA A 52 9.77 10.53 0.95
CA ALA A 52 8.46 10.42 0.31
C ALA A 52 7.58 11.61 0.70
N GLU A 53 6.77 12.10 -0.23
CA GLU A 53 5.56 12.85 0.13
C GLU A 53 4.61 11.88 0.85
N PHE A 54 4.04 12.32 1.97
CA PHE A 54 3.23 11.46 2.84
C PHE A 54 1.82 12.01 2.98
N GLU A 55 0.83 11.17 2.68
CA GLU A 55 -0.59 11.48 2.80
C GLU A 55 -1.29 10.42 3.67
N VAL A 56 -2.25 10.86 4.50
CA VAL A 56 -3.10 9.98 5.32
C VAL A 56 -4.55 10.30 4.99
N ASN A 57 -5.25 9.33 4.40
CA ASN A 57 -6.68 9.44 4.11
C ASN A 57 -7.47 8.42 4.93
N ALA A 58 -8.61 8.85 5.46
CA ALA A 58 -9.55 8.03 6.20
C ALA A 58 -10.94 8.19 5.57
N GLU A 59 -11.45 7.10 5.01
CA GLU A 59 -12.70 7.09 4.27
C GLU A 59 -13.70 6.12 4.89
N ARG A 60 -14.99 6.43 4.75
CA ARG A 60 -16.10 5.53 5.13
C ARG A 60 -16.90 5.20 3.87
N ALA A 61 -16.78 3.96 3.41
CA ALA A 61 -17.59 3.46 2.31
C ALA A 61 -19.07 3.40 2.72
N SER A 62 -19.94 3.92 1.86
CA SER A 62 -21.40 3.79 1.96
C SER A 62 -21.89 2.82 0.88
N PRO A 63 -23.07 2.19 1.00
CA PRO A 63 -23.59 1.25 -0.01
C PRO A 63 -23.68 1.82 -1.43
N GLU A 64 -23.78 3.15 -1.57
CA GLU A 64 -23.84 3.86 -2.84
C GLU A 64 -22.45 4.07 -3.50
N GLY A 65 -21.37 3.82 -2.75
CA GLY A 65 -19.99 4.13 -3.13
C GLY A 65 -19.18 2.98 -3.75
N ARG A 66 -19.79 1.81 -4.01
CA ARG A 66 -19.13 0.72 -4.73
C ARG A 66 -19.67 0.71 -6.18
N ARG A 67 -18.94 1.33 -7.10
CA ARG A 67 -19.12 1.15 -8.55
C ARG A 67 -17.98 0.33 -9.11
#